data_AF-A0A372QPF9-F1
#
_entry.id   AF-A0A372QPF9-F1
#
_cell.length_a   1.000
_cell.length_b   1.000
_cell.length_c   1.000
_cell.angle_alpha   90.00
_cell.angle_beta   90.00
_cell.angle_gamma   90.00
#
_symmetry.space_group_name_H-M   'P 1'
#
loop_
_entity.id
_entity.type
_entity.pdbx_description
1 polymer ?
#
loop_
_entity_poly.entity_id
_entity_poly.type
_entity_poly.pdbx_seq_one_letter_code
_entity_poly.pdbx_strand_id
1 'polypeptide(L)'
;LHNIINGLSSIHRSDIIHRDLHSGNIFINRGYAYVGDLGISKSATESGDDNENYGIIPYMAPEIFQGQKYSKASDIYSFGMIMWEVMTGRRPFWDRNHDTELIIDICDGLRPPIVTNAPEGYIELMKECWHSDPEKRPTTDDIRKRI
;
A
#
# COMPACT_ATOMS: atom_id res chain seq x y z
N LEU A 1 -11.58 -5.64 -0.05
CA LEU A 1 -10.27 -6.05 -0.61
C LEU A 1 -10.36 -6.43 -2.08
N HIS A 2 -11.23 -7.38 -2.49
CA HIS A 2 -11.34 -7.79 -3.89
C HIS A 2 -11.61 -6.62 -4.88
N ASN A 3 -12.51 -5.68 -4.56
CA ASN A 3 -12.71 -4.53 -5.46
C ASN A 3 -11.51 -3.56 -5.48
N ILE A 4 -10.84 -3.37 -4.33
CA ILE A 4 -9.67 -2.50 -4.20
C ILE A 4 -8.53 -3.01 -5.10
N ILE A 5 -8.20 -4.30 -5.01
CA ILE A 5 -7.12 -4.86 -5.83
C ILE A 5 -7.46 -4.88 -7.33
N ASN A 6 -8.74 -5.04 -7.68
CA ASN A 6 -9.18 -4.91 -9.07
C ASN A 6 -9.03 -3.48 -9.60
N GLY A 7 -9.40 -2.47 -8.81
CA GLY A 7 -9.18 -1.07 -9.16
C GLY A 7 -7.70 -0.75 -9.34
N LEU A 8 -6.86 -1.18 -8.39
CA LEU A 8 -5.41 -1.01 -8.48
C LEU A 8 -4.81 -1.74 -9.68
N SER A 9 -5.27 -2.96 -9.98
CA SER A 9 -4.85 -3.72 -11.16
C SER A 9 -5.14 -2.97 -12.46
N SER A 10 -6.32 -2.34 -12.58
CA SER A 10 -6.63 -1.51 -13.75
C SER A 10 -5.68 -0.32 -13.88
N ILE A 11 -5.38 0.38 -12.77
CA ILE A 11 -4.41 1.49 -12.75
C ILE A 11 -3.02 1.00 -13.19
N HIS A 12 -2.54 -0.10 -12.61
CA HIS A 12 -1.21 -0.67 -12.91
C HIS A 12 -1.10 -1.19 -14.35
N ARG A 13 -2.17 -1.73 -14.93
CA ARG A 13 -2.21 -2.17 -16.33
C ARG A 13 -2.20 -1.03 -17.33
N SER A 14 -2.61 0.16 -16.91
CA SER A 14 -2.46 1.40 -17.67
C SER A 14 -1.09 2.05 -17.49
N ASP A 15 -0.12 1.34 -16.89
CA ASP A 15 1.20 1.86 -16.55
C ASP A 15 1.17 3.13 -15.71
N ILE A 16 0.20 3.21 -14.77
CA ILE A 16 0.08 4.28 -13.80
C ILE A 16 0.46 3.74 -12.41
N ILE A 17 1.14 4.57 -11.63
CA ILE A 17 1.43 4.36 -10.20
C ILE A 17 0.56 5.33 -9.40
N HIS A 18 -0.15 4.84 -8.39
CA HIS A 18 -1.10 5.64 -7.62
C HIS A 18 -0.40 6.62 -6.69
N ARG A 19 0.64 6.18 -5.97
CA ARG A 19 1.50 6.97 -5.05
C ARG A 19 0.84 7.46 -3.75
N ASP A 20 -0.47 7.28 -3.59
CA ASP A 20 -1.23 7.73 -2.41
C ASP A 20 -2.37 6.77 -2.05
N LEU A 21 -2.10 5.47 -2.17
CA LEU A 21 -3.11 4.48 -1.87
C LEU A 21 -3.25 4.36 -0.34
N HIS A 22 -4.39 4.78 0.21
CA HIS A 22 -4.73 4.59 1.62
C HIS A 22 -6.24 4.48 1.78
N SER A 23 -6.73 4.12 2.97
CA SER A 23 -8.16 3.91 3.21
C SER A 23 -9.03 5.14 2.91
N GLY A 24 -8.51 6.35 3.18
CA GLY A 24 -9.15 7.62 2.78
C GLY A 24 -9.38 7.83 1.28
N ASN A 25 -8.63 7.14 0.40
CA ASN A 25 -8.79 7.18 -1.06
C ASN A 25 -9.58 5.96 -1.60
N ILE A 26 -10.21 5.19 -0.71
CA ILE A 26 -11.11 4.10 -1.05
C ILE A 26 -12.56 4.53 -0.80
N PHE A 27 -13.33 4.70 -1.86
CA PHE A 27 -14.72 5.13 -1.81
C PHE A 27 -15.67 3.94 -1.84
N ILE A 28 -16.75 3.99 -1.06
CA ILE A 28 -17.76 2.92 -1.02
C ILE A 28 -19.06 3.41 -1.66
N ASN A 29 -19.56 2.66 -2.65
CA ASN A 29 -20.87 2.90 -3.23
C ASN A 29 -21.59 1.57 -3.44
N ARG A 30 -22.83 1.45 -2.93
CA ARG A 30 -23.67 0.24 -3.04
C ARG A 30 -22.93 -1.06 -2.68
N GLY A 31 -22.09 -1.02 -1.65
CA GLY A 31 -21.32 -2.18 -1.19
C GLY A 31 -20.05 -2.51 -1.99
N TYR A 32 -19.74 -1.75 -3.04
CA TYR A 32 -18.50 -1.89 -3.81
C TYR A 32 -17.48 -0.84 -3.38
N ALA A 33 -16.21 -1.24 -3.32
CA ALA A 33 -15.09 -0.35 -3.05
C ALA A 33 -14.42 0.10 -4.35
N TYR A 34 -14.11 1.40 -4.45
CA TYR A 34 -13.50 2.03 -5.62
C TYR A 34 -12.23 2.75 -5.18
N VAL A 35 -11.12 2.47 -5.87
CA VAL A 35 -9.88 3.25 -5.73
C VAL A 35 -10.07 4.57 -6.46
N GLY A 36 -9.84 5.69 -5.78
CA GLY A 36 -9.97 7.02 -6.34
C GLY A 36 -8.78 7.92 -6.00
N ASP A 37 -8.90 9.19 -6.35
CA ASP A 37 -7.85 10.21 -6.21
C ASP A 37 -6.53 9.87 -6.94
N LEU A 38 -6.50 10.16 -8.25
CA LEU A 38 -5.30 10.06 -9.06
C LEU A 38 -4.56 11.40 -9.17
N GLY A 39 -4.85 12.37 -8.30
CA GLY A 39 -4.34 13.75 -8.40
C GLY A 39 -2.82 13.86 -8.36
N ILE A 40 -2.15 12.88 -7.76
CA ILE A 40 -0.68 12.80 -7.68
C ILE A 40 -0.10 11.56 -8.37
N SER A 41 -0.94 10.79 -9.07
CA SER A 41 -0.52 9.61 -9.80
C SER A 41 0.40 9.98 -10.95
N LYS A 42 1.28 9.05 -11.31
CA LYS A 42 2.29 9.27 -12.35
C LYS A 42 2.43 8.07 -13.27
N SER A 43 2.84 8.33 -14.51
CA SER A 43 3.20 7.27 -15.44
C SER A 43 4.42 6.50 -14.91
N ALA A 44 4.34 5.17 -14.96
CA ALA A 44 5.43 4.26 -14.60
C ALA A 44 6.62 4.35 -15.58
N THR A 45 6.43 4.94 -16.76
CA THR A 45 7.44 5.08 -17.82
C THR A 45 8.10 6.46 -17.88
N GLU A 46 7.62 7.41 -17.08
CA GLU A 46 8.12 8.78 -17.10
C GLU A 46 9.40 8.92 -16.27
N SER A 47 10.45 9.49 -16.88
CA SER A 47 11.79 9.58 -16.30
C SER A 47 12.06 10.84 -15.45
N GLY A 48 11.01 11.60 -15.09
CA GLY A 48 11.14 12.85 -14.33
C GLY A 48 11.66 12.69 -12.90
N ASP A 49 12.35 13.73 -12.42
CA ASP A 49 13.07 13.81 -11.14
C ASP A 49 12.21 14.35 -9.98
N ASP A 50 10.93 13.97 -9.94
CA ASP A 50 10.04 14.36 -8.84
C ASP A 50 10.34 13.53 -7.59
N ASN A 51 11.32 13.99 -6.82
CA ASN A 51 11.69 13.46 -5.50
C ASN A 51 10.77 13.97 -4.37
N GLU A 52 9.59 14.51 -4.70
CA GLU A 52 8.62 14.87 -3.67
C GLU A 52 7.98 13.59 -3.09
N ASN A 53 8.15 13.43 -1.78
CA ASN A 53 7.53 12.37 -1.01
C ASN A 53 6.06 12.76 -0.78
N TYR A 54 5.17 11.99 -1.38
CA TYR A 54 3.73 12.17 -1.21
C TYR A 54 3.09 11.00 -0.47
N GLY A 55 1.96 11.32 0.15
CA GLY A 55 1.06 10.36 0.76
C GLY A 55 1.21 10.27 2.28
N ILE A 56 0.58 9.25 2.84
CA ILE A 56 0.36 9.16 4.27
C ILE A 56 1.33 8.13 4.88
N ILE A 57 2.21 8.59 5.78
CA ILE A 57 3.35 7.85 6.35
C ILE A 57 3.10 6.35 6.62
N PRO A 58 2.02 5.93 7.31
CA PRO A 58 1.79 4.52 7.64
C PRO A 58 1.54 3.62 6.42
N TYR A 59 1.18 4.18 5.27
CA TYR A 59 0.91 3.46 4.02
C TYR A 59 2.08 3.55 3.04
N MET A 60 3.02 4.47 3.26
CA MET A 60 4.16 4.66 2.36
C MET A 60 5.20 3.55 2.54
N ALA A 61 5.71 3.06 1.41
CA ALA A 61 6.72 2.01 1.40
C ALA A 61 8.08 2.53 1.89
N PRO A 62 8.89 1.72 2.60
CA PRO A 62 10.13 2.16 3.22
C PRO A 62 11.17 2.69 2.22
N GLU A 63 11.20 2.15 1.00
CA GLU A 63 12.12 2.59 -0.05
C GLU A 63 11.87 4.03 -0.49
N ILE A 64 10.64 4.54 -0.35
CA ILE A 64 10.28 5.91 -0.72
C ILE A 64 10.93 6.91 0.26
N PHE A 65 10.91 6.59 1.56
CA PHE A 65 11.61 7.41 2.56
C PHE A 65 13.12 7.41 2.38
N GLN A 66 13.66 6.38 1.73
CA GLN A 66 15.08 6.25 1.38
C GLN A 66 15.45 6.93 0.06
N GLY A 67 14.52 7.68 -0.55
CA GLY A 67 14.73 8.42 -1.79
C GLY A 67 14.70 7.56 -3.05
N GLN A 68 14.20 6.32 -2.97
CA GLN A 68 13.93 5.54 -4.17
C GLN A 68 12.63 6.01 -4.84
N LYS A 69 12.54 5.78 -6.16
CA LYS A 69 11.36 6.18 -6.94
C LYS A 69 10.16 5.31 -6.60
N TYR A 70 8.97 5.92 -6.66
CA TYR A 70 7.71 5.17 -6.61
C TYR A 70 7.67 4.13 -7.72
N SER A 71 7.04 3.00 -7.40
CA SER A 71 6.85 1.88 -8.32
C SER A 71 5.47 1.26 -8.10
N LYS A 72 5.07 0.36 -9.00
CA LYS A 72 3.86 -0.45 -8.76
C LYS A 72 3.97 -1.21 -7.42
N ALA A 73 5.18 -1.64 -7.04
CA ALA A 73 5.44 -2.34 -5.78
C ALA A 73 5.26 -1.45 -4.53
N SER A 74 5.44 -0.12 -4.62
CA SER A 74 5.13 0.78 -3.50
C SER A 74 3.62 0.92 -3.26
N ASP A 75 2.80 0.85 -4.31
CA ASP A 75 1.34 0.76 -4.15
C ASP A 75 0.93 -0.58 -3.52
N ILE A 76 1.65 -1.68 -3.82
CA ILE A 76 1.39 -2.99 -3.20
C ILE A 76 1.67 -2.96 -1.69
N TYR A 77 2.74 -2.28 -1.25
CA TYR A 77 2.98 -2.05 0.18
C TYR A 77 1.80 -1.35 0.84
N SER A 78 1.32 -0.28 0.19
CA SER A 78 0.17 0.49 0.64
C SER A 78 -1.09 -0.40 0.77
N PHE A 79 -1.31 -1.29 -0.21
CA PHE A 79 -2.37 -2.29 -0.15
C PHE A 79 -2.21 -3.27 1.03
N GLY A 80 -0.99 -3.70 1.35
CA GLY A 80 -0.70 -4.51 2.55
C GLY A 80 -1.09 -3.80 3.85
N MET A 81 -0.88 -2.48 3.92
CA MET A 81 -1.31 -1.67 5.07
C MET A 81 -2.84 -1.53 5.15
N ILE A 82 -3.52 -1.42 3.99
CA ILE A 82 -4.99 -1.47 3.93
C ILE A 82 -5.53 -2.85 4.36
N MET A 83 -4.86 -3.95 3.99
CA MET A 83 -5.22 -5.28 4.50
C MET A 83 -5.16 -5.29 6.04
N TRP A 84 -4.06 -4.82 6.62
CA TRP A 84 -3.93 -4.75 8.08
C TRP A 84 -5.02 -3.89 8.73
N GLU A 85 -5.37 -2.76 8.13
CA GLU A 85 -6.44 -1.89 8.61
C GLU A 85 -7.81 -2.56 8.54
N VAL A 86 -8.14 -3.26 7.45
CA VAL A 86 -9.38 -4.03 7.33
C VAL A 86 -9.45 -5.14 8.37
N MET A 87 -8.32 -5.79 8.65
CA MET A 87 -8.20 -6.88 9.63
C MET A 87 -8.45 -6.40 11.06
N THR A 88 -7.99 -5.20 11.41
CA THR A 88 -8.00 -4.70 12.79
C THR A 88 -9.07 -3.63 13.07
N GLY A 89 -9.61 -3.02 12.02
CA GLY A 89 -10.48 -1.85 12.10
C GLY A 89 -9.75 -0.60 12.60
N ARG A 90 -8.40 -0.58 12.56
CA ARG A 90 -7.58 0.53 13.06
C ARG A 90 -6.63 1.00 11.98
N ARG A 91 -6.34 2.31 11.99
CA ARG A 91 -5.28 2.88 11.15
C ARG A 91 -3.93 2.24 11.51
N PRO A 92 -3.05 1.91 10.54
CA PRO A 92 -1.72 1.42 10.85
C PRO A 92 -0.97 2.41 11.76
N PHE A 93 -0.33 1.89 12.81
CA PHE A 93 0.34 2.69 13.85
C PHE A 93 -0.59 3.73 14.52
N TRP A 94 -1.85 3.36 14.80
CA TRP A 94 -2.85 4.23 15.45
C TRP A 94 -2.45 4.70 16.85
N ASP A 95 -1.51 4.03 17.50
CA ASP A 95 -1.09 4.22 18.89
C ASP A 95 0.13 5.14 19.06
N ARG A 96 0.62 5.74 17.97
CA ARG A 96 1.76 6.66 18.00
C ARG A 96 1.66 7.76 16.94
N ASN A 97 2.51 8.77 17.07
CA ASN A 97 2.58 9.88 16.12
C ASN A 97 3.11 9.41 14.76
N HIS A 98 2.64 10.05 13.69
CA HIS A 98 3.10 9.80 12.32
C HIS A 98 4.14 10.86 11.95
N ASP A 99 5.32 10.73 12.54
CA ASP A 99 6.42 11.68 12.45
C ASP A 99 7.71 11.00 11.94
N THR A 100 8.83 11.73 11.99
CA THR A 100 10.14 11.24 11.53
C THR A 100 10.62 10.01 12.31
N GLU A 101 10.26 9.87 13.59
CA GLU A 101 10.64 8.70 14.38
C GLU A 101 9.95 7.44 13.84
N LEU A 102 8.65 7.53 13.52
CA LEU A 102 7.93 6.43 12.88
C LEU A 102 8.53 6.07 11.51
N ILE A 103 8.95 7.07 10.72
CA ILE A 103 9.59 6.83 9.42
C ILE A 103 10.87 6.00 9.60
N ILE A 104 11.73 6.37 10.55
CA ILE A 104 12.97 5.65 10.86
C ILE A 104 12.65 4.21 11.26
N ASP A 105 11.71 4.02 12.19
CA ASP A 105 11.28 2.70 12.64
C ASP A 105 10.78 1.83 11.46
N ILE A 106 9.97 2.38 10.55
CA ILE A 106 9.45 1.67 9.37
C ILE A 106 10.59 1.22 8.45
N CYS A 107 11.57 2.09 8.21
CA CYS A 107 12.78 1.78 7.43
C CYS A 107 13.61 0.68 8.09
N ASP A 108 13.66 0.63 9.42
CA ASP A 108 14.33 -0.41 10.21
C ASP A 108 13.52 -1.72 10.32
N GLY A 109 12.35 -1.77 9.66
CA GLY A 109 11.54 -2.98 9.52
C GLY A 109 10.35 -3.07 10.46
N LEU A 110 10.02 -2.00 11.21
CA LEU A 110 8.81 -1.96 12.01
C LEU A 110 7.58 -2.23 11.13
N ARG A 111 6.69 -3.07 11.62
CA ARG A 111 5.35 -3.31 11.04
C ARG A 111 4.30 -3.28 12.13
N PRO A 112 3.04 -2.94 11.80
CA PRO A 112 1.95 -2.99 12.77
C PRO A 112 1.79 -4.40 13.38
N PRO A 113 1.39 -4.50 14.65
CA PRO A 113 1.27 -5.78 15.33
C PRO A 113 0.18 -6.65 14.70
N ILE A 114 0.44 -7.94 14.58
CA ILE A 114 -0.53 -8.90 14.05
C ILE A 114 -1.36 -9.41 15.22
N VAL A 115 -2.64 -9.03 15.26
CA VAL A 115 -3.54 -9.32 16.37
C VAL A 115 -4.80 -9.95 15.82
N THR A 116 -4.89 -11.28 15.64
CA THR A 116 -6.16 -11.94 15.24
C THR A 116 -6.06 -13.46 15.00
N ASN A 117 -7.25 -14.05 14.93
CA ASN A 117 -7.66 -15.30 14.28
C ASN A 117 -8.00 -15.05 12.77
N ALA A 118 -7.07 -14.47 11.99
CA ALA A 118 -7.34 -14.18 10.57
C ALA A 118 -7.57 -15.48 9.76
N PRO A 119 -8.29 -15.43 8.63
CA PRO A 119 -8.38 -16.57 7.72
C PRO A 119 -7.00 -17.06 7.29
N GLU A 120 -6.89 -18.37 7.04
CA GLU A 120 -5.66 -18.99 6.53
C GLU A 120 -5.19 -18.30 5.23
N GLY A 121 -3.89 -18.02 5.13
CA GLY A 121 -3.30 -17.35 3.96
C GLY A 121 -3.43 -15.83 3.95
N TYR A 122 -4.29 -15.24 4.79
CA TYR A 122 -4.49 -13.79 4.84
C TYR A 122 -3.24 -13.07 5.37
N ILE A 123 -2.70 -13.55 6.49
CA ILE A 123 -1.55 -12.94 7.15
C ILE A 123 -0.30 -13.10 6.27
N GLU A 124 -0.14 -14.26 5.64
CA GLU A 124 0.94 -14.55 4.71
C GLU A 124 0.90 -13.57 3.52
N LEU A 125 -0.25 -13.45 2.85
CA LEU A 125 -0.41 -12.53 1.72
C LEU A 125 -0.20 -11.07 2.12
N MET A 126 -0.76 -10.64 3.26
CA MET A 126 -0.53 -9.31 3.81
C MET A 126 0.96 -9.05 4.06
N LYS A 127 1.67 -10.05 4.61
CA LYS A 127 3.11 -9.95 4.86
C LYS A 127 3.95 -9.86 3.61
N GLU A 128 3.57 -10.60 2.58
CA GLU A 128 4.20 -10.50 1.27
C GLU A 128 3.97 -9.13 0.64
N CYS A 129 2.77 -8.54 0.78
CA CYS A 129 2.46 -7.21 0.24
C CYS A 129 3.33 -6.11 0.88
N TRP A 130 3.56 -6.14 2.20
CA TRP A 130 4.37 -5.11 2.90
C TRP A 130 5.85 -5.49 3.11
N HIS A 131 6.35 -6.45 2.34
CA HIS A 131 7.73 -6.92 2.43
C HIS A 131 8.72 -5.75 2.23
N SER A 132 9.82 -5.70 3.00
CA SER A 132 10.77 -4.57 2.92
C SER A 132 11.42 -4.43 1.54
N ASP A 133 11.83 -5.55 0.95
CA ASP A 133 12.31 -5.61 -0.44
C ASP A 133 11.11 -5.52 -1.42
N PRO A 134 11.03 -4.48 -2.28
CA PRO A 134 9.93 -4.30 -3.23
C PRO A 134 9.84 -5.42 -4.26
N GLU A 135 10.95 -6.04 -4.65
CA GLU A 135 10.98 -7.11 -5.67
C GLU A 135 10.35 -8.42 -5.16
N LYS A 136 10.20 -8.56 -3.84
CA LYS A 136 9.53 -9.71 -3.22
C LYS A 136 8.03 -9.52 -3.04
N ARG A 137 7.49 -8.34 -3.38
CA ARG A 137 6.06 -8.06 -3.27
C ARG A 137 5.33 -8.66 -4.47
N PRO A 138 4.16 -9.29 -4.26
CA PRO A 138 3.39 -9.87 -5.36
C PRO A 138 2.81 -8.78 -6.26
N THR A 139 2.56 -9.10 -7.53
CA THR A 139 1.84 -8.17 -8.42
C THR A 139 0.34 -8.14 -8.09
N THR A 140 -0.39 -7.14 -8.61
CA THR A 140 -1.86 -7.12 -8.48
C THR A 140 -2.51 -8.39 -9.04
N ASP A 141 -1.93 -8.97 -10.09
CA ASP A 141 -2.46 -10.17 -10.73
C ASP A 141 -2.23 -11.42 -9.87
N ASP A 142 -1.12 -11.48 -9.14
CA ASP A 142 -0.84 -12.57 -8.19
C ASP A 142 -1.75 -12.49 -6.96
N ILE A 143 -1.92 -11.28 -6.41
CA ILE A 143 -2.81 -11.03 -5.28
C ILE A 143 -4.25 -11.40 -5.65
N ARG A 144 -4.72 -11.01 -6.84
CA ARG A 144 -6.10 -11.26 -7.28
C ARG A 144 -6.42 -12.75 -7.44
N LYS A 145 -5.43 -13.62 -7.64
CA LYS A 145 -5.62 -15.08 -7.66
C LYS A 145 -5.80 -15.68 -6.26
N ARG A 146 -5.47 -14.93 -5.20
CA ARG A 146 -5.45 -15.37 -3.80
C ARG A 146 -6.55 -14.72 -2.93
N ILE A 147 -7.30 -13.74 -3.46
CA ILE A 147 -8.36 -12.99 -2.75
C ILE A 147 -9.71 -13.11 -3.46
#